data_AF-A0A3B0MPS5-F1
#
_entry.id   AF-A0A3B0MPS5-F1
#
_cell.length_a   1.000
_cell.length_b   1.000
_cell.length_c   1.000
_cell.angle_alpha   90.00
_cell.angle_beta   90.00
_cell.angle_gamma   90.00
#
_symmetry.space_group_name_H-M   'P 1'
#
loop_
_entity.id
_entity.type
_entity.pdbx_description
1 polymer ?
#
loop_
_entity_poly.entity_id
_entity_poly.type
_entity_poly.pdbx_seq_one_letter_code
_entity_poly.pdbx_strand_id
1 'polypeptide(L)'
;MTGDKGVICQIRAGKCILNDKLLSPDLRKGSLRLFKGDDDLLSVQWVTRDDSNVEDALYIFDDAYLEKVPECTTGEVYALKFTTNNHRSFYWMQETNVTTIKVVWILITAFRPLWTHLTGTLGT
;
A
#
# COMPACT_ATOMS: atom_id res chain seq x y z
N MET A 1 -10.99 -23.77 3.72
CA MET A 1 -9.78 -23.57 2.87
C MET A 1 -10.10 -22.47 1.85
N THR A 2 -10.28 -21.25 2.33
CA THR A 2 -10.91 -20.15 1.58
C THR A 2 -10.10 -18.86 1.73
N GLY A 3 -8.75 -18.98 1.75
CA GLY A 3 -7.86 -17.87 2.08
C GLY A 3 -7.58 -16.89 0.92
N ASP A 4 -7.79 -17.34 -0.32
CA ASP A 4 -7.29 -16.64 -1.52
C ASP A 4 -8.37 -16.23 -2.52
N LYS A 5 -9.63 -16.64 -2.33
CA LYS A 5 -10.73 -16.16 -3.18
C LYS A 5 -10.90 -14.66 -2.92
N GLY A 6 -10.52 -13.84 -3.91
CA GLY A 6 -10.61 -12.37 -3.83
C GLY A 6 -9.25 -11.65 -3.82
N VAL A 7 -8.13 -12.37 -3.64
CA VAL A 7 -6.80 -11.73 -3.71
C VAL A 7 -6.48 -11.39 -5.17
N ILE A 8 -6.41 -10.11 -5.49
CA ILE A 8 -6.08 -9.61 -6.83
C ILE A 8 -4.57 -9.62 -7.02
N CYS A 9 -3.84 -9.10 -6.03
CA CYS A 9 -2.38 -9.10 -6.02
C CYS A 9 -1.88 -9.05 -4.58
N GLN A 10 -0.66 -9.55 -4.36
CA GLN A 10 -0.01 -9.51 -3.06
C GLN A 10 1.50 -9.33 -3.20
N ILE A 11 2.11 -8.75 -2.18
CA ILE A 11 3.55 -8.58 -2.07
C ILE A 11 4.01 -8.73 -0.63
N ARG A 12 5.22 -9.25 -0.41
CA ARG A 12 5.80 -9.32 0.93
C ARG A 12 6.20 -7.93 1.39
N ALA A 13 5.58 -7.46 2.45
CA ALA A 13 5.85 -6.15 3.04
C ALA A 13 5.58 -6.19 4.55
N GLY A 14 6.40 -5.49 5.32
CA GLY A 14 6.14 -5.25 6.73
C GLY A 14 5.46 -3.89 6.94
N LYS A 15 4.86 -3.69 8.10
CA LYS A 15 4.33 -2.39 8.51
C LYS A 15 5.46 -1.47 8.95
N CYS A 16 5.26 -0.17 8.87
CA CYS A 16 6.07 0.80 9.60
C CYS A 16 5.19 1.54 10.60
N ILE A 17 5.74 1.76 11.79
CA ILE A 17 5.08 2.43 12.91
C ILE A 17 5.65 3.84 12.99
N LEU A 18 4.78 4.84 12.86
CA LEU A 18 5.15 6.24 13.03
C LEU A 18 4.96 6.64 14.50
N ASN A 19 6.06 6.89 15.19
CA ASN A 19 6.07 7.45 16.54
C ASN A 19 6.53 8.91 16.45
N ASP A 20 5.58 9.84 16.59
CA ASP A 20 5.75 11.27 16.36
C ASP A 20 6.30 11.58 14.95
N LYS A 21 7.64 11.61 14.84
CA LYS A 21 8.39 11.92 13.61
C LYS A 21 9.33 10.80 13.19
N LEU A 22 9.41 9.72 13.96
CA LEU A 22 10.28 8.59 13.69
C LEU A 22 9.47 7.44 13.13
N LEU A 23 9.76 7.06 11.88
CA LEU A 23 9.18 5.91 11.23
C LEU A 23 10.08 4.69 11.46
N SER A 24 9.58 3.68 12.18
CA SER A 24 10.33 2.47 12.51
C SER A 24 9.69 1.23 11.86
N PRO A 25 10.46 0.27 11.34
CA PRO A 25 9.90 -0.94 10.75
C PRO A 25 9.34 -1.89 11.82
N ASP A 26 8.16 -2.43 11.57
CA ASP A 26 7.68 -3.65 12.21
C ASP A 26 8.42 -4.84 11.58
N LEU A 27 9.15 -5.61 12.41
CA LEU A 27 9.99 -6.71 11.97
C LEU A 27 9.21 -7.98 11.61
N ARG A 28 7.90 -8.00 11.86
CA ARG A 28 7.05 -9.15 11.53
C ARG A 28 6.98 -9.37 10.02
N LYS A 29 6.89 -10.64 9.65
CA LYS A 29 6.80 -11.07 8.26
C LYS A 29 5.36 -10.93 7.80
N GLY A 30 5.10 -9.90 6.98
CA GLY A 30 3.78 -9.64 6.45
C GLY A 30 3.68 -9.76 4.93
N SER A 31 2.44 -9.73 4.45
CA SER A 31 2.08 -9.52 3.07
C SER A 31 1.07 -8.39 2.99
N LEU A 32 1.33 -7.42 2.11
CA LEU A 32 0.34 -6.43 1.71
C LEU A 32 -0.40 -6.99 0.48
N ARG A 33 -1.73 -7.02 0.53
CA ARG A 33 -2.55 -7.55 -0.57
C ARG A 33 -3.71 -6.64 -0.91
N LEU A 34 -4.03 -6.59 -2.18
CA LEU A 34 -5.28 -6.03 -2.67
C LEU A 34 -6.31 -7.16 -2.73
N PHE A 35 -7.40 -7.00 -1.99
CA PHE A 35 -8.43 -8.01 -1.84
C PHE A 35 -9.79 -7.44 -2.23
N LYS A 36 -10.51 -8.14 -3.10
CA LYS A 36 -11.89 -7.85 -3.46
C LYS A 36 -12.80 -8.90 -2.83
N GLY A 37 -13.68 -8.46 -1.94
CA GLY A 37 -14.64 -9.32 -1.27
C GLY A 37 -15.75 -9.81 -2.20
N ASP A 38 -16.52 -10.79 -1.71
CA ASP A 38 -17.72 -11.29 -2.41
C ASP A 38 -18.84 -10.24 -2.49
N ASP A 39 -18.74 -9.18 -1.68
CA ASP A 39 -19.59 -7.98 -1.69
C ASP A 39 -19.12 -6.92 -2.70
N ASP A 40 -18.17 -7.27 -3.57
CA ASP A 40 -17.48 -6.38 -4.50
C ASP A 40 -16.67 -5.24 -3.86
N LEU A 41 -16.53 -5.20 -2.53
CA LEU A 41 -15.75 -4.17 -1.86
C LEU A 41 -14.24 -4.44 -1.97
N LEU A 42 -13.50 -3.41 -2.37
CA LEU A 42 -12.05 -3.45 -2.49
C LEU A 42 -11.41 -3.04 -1.16
N SER A 43 -10.42 -3.80 -0.71
CA SER A 43 -9.65 -3.50 0.50
C SER A 43 -8.16 -3.74 0.29
N VAL A 44 -7.35 -2.88 0.89
CA VAL A 44 -5.92 -3.15 1.10
C VAL A 44 -5.77 -3.79 2.46
N GLN A 45 -5.26 -5.01 2.46
CA GLN A 45 -5.09 -5.79 3.67
C GLN A 45 -3.62 -6.02 3.97
N TRP A 46 -3.26 -5.89 5.24
CA TRP A 46 -1.99 -6.41 5.73
C TRP A 46 -2.23 -7.68 6.52
N VAL A 47 -1.57 -8.75 6.08
CA VAL A 47 -1.70 -10.08 6.68
C VAL A 47 -0.36 -10.58 7.19
N THR A 48 -0.35 -11.20 8.35
CA THR A 48 0.79 -11.93 8.91
C THR A 48 1.04 -13.21 8.10
N ARG A 49 2.30 -13.55 7.83
CA ARG A 49 2.64 -14.71 6.97
C ARG A 49 2.69 -16.04 7.72
N ASP A 50 2.82 -16.01 9.04
CA ASP A 50 2.90 -17.17 9.91
C ASP A 50 1.54 -17.83 10.15
N ASP A 51 0.50 -17.03 10.39
CA ASP A 51 -0.85 -17.52 10.69
C ASP A 51 -1.93 -17.03 9.70
N SER A 52 -1.55 -16.22 8.70
CA SER A 52 -2.49 -15.62 7.73
C SER A 52 -3.57 -14.73 8.38
N ASN A 53 -3.30 -14.18 9.56
CA ASN A 53 -4.21 -13.28 10.24
C ASN A 53 -4.26 -11.91 9.55
N VAL A 54 -5.47 -11.38 9.35
CA VAL A 54 -5.69 -10.04 8.79
C VAL A 54 -5.68 -9.04 9.94
N GLU A 55 -4.61 -8.26 10.07
CA GLU A 55 -4.56 -7.22 11.13
C GLU A 55 -5.10 -5.88 10.66
N ASP A 56 -4.83 -5.53 9.40
CA ASP A 56 -5.30 -4.29 8.81
C ASP A 56 -6.21 -4.61 7.62
N ALA A 57 -7.37 -3.98 7.55
CA ALA A 57 -8.29 -4.07 6.40
C ALA A 57 -8.83 -2.67 6.08
N LEU A 58 -8.20 -2.01 5.11
CA LEU A 58 -8.54 -0.64 4.72
C LEU A 58 -9.36 -0.66 3.44
N TYR A 59 -10.65 -0.36 3.55
CA TYR A 59 -11.56 -0.31 2.40
C TYR A 59 -11.29 0.91 1.52
N ILE A 60 -11.26 0.69 0.20
CA ILE A 60 -11.11 1.74 -0.80
C ILE A 60 -12.50 2.03 -1.38
N PHE A 61 -13.07 3.19 -1.02
CA PHE A 61 -14.35 3.66 -1.57
C PHE A 61 -14.18 4.60 -2.76
N ASP A 62 -13.16 5.45 -2.69
CA ASP A 62 -12.79 6.39 -3.76
C ASP A 62 -11.41 5.97 -4.30
N ASP A 63 -10.39 6.81 -4.14
CA ASP A 63 -9.05 6.53 -4.62
C ASP A 63 -8.05 6.35 -3.47
N ALA A 64 -7.15 5.40 -3.66
CA ALA A 64 -5.98 5.23 -2.84
C ALA A 64 -4.74 5.13 -3.73
N TYR A 65 -3.60 5.58 -3.23
CA TYR A 65 -2.33 5.44 -3.93
C TYR A 65 -1.22 5.15 -2.93
N LEU A 66 -0.22 4.43 -3.39
CA LEU A 66 1.05 4.36 -2.68
C LEU A 66 1.94 5.51 -3.14
N GLU A 67 2.77 6.02 -2.24
CA GLU A 67 3.78 7.04 -2.52
C GLU A 67 5.09 6.66 -1.85
N LYS A 68 6.23 6.75 -2.56
CA LYS A 68 7.54 6.44 -1.98
C LYS A 68 7.90 7.48 -0.94
N VAL A 69 8.44 7.04 0.20
CA VAL A 69 8.92 7.91 1.29
C VAL A 69 10.42 8.14 1.11
N PRO A 70 10.86 9.26 0.51
CA PRO A 70 12.27 9.48 0.18
C PRO A 70 13.18 9.62 1.40
N GLU A 71 12.63 9.96 2.56
CA GLU A 71 13.36 10.09 3.83
C GLU A 71 13.87 8.75 4.36
N CYS A 72 13.31 7.63 3.89
CA CYS A 72 13.77 6.29 4.24
C CYS A 72 14.84 5.82 3.27
N THR A 73 16.10 5.77 3.72
CA THR A 73 17.26 5.43 2.87
C THR A 73 17.74 3.98 2.99
N THR A 74 17.30 3.25 4.01
CA THR A 74 17.75 1.88 4.32
C THR A 74 16.84 0.79 3.75
N GLY A 75 15.82 1.16 2.97
CA GLY A 75 14.89 0.23 2.33
C GLY A 75 13.85 0.95 1.47
N GLU A 76 13.02 0.16 0.78
CA GLU A 76 11.93 0.68 -0.04
C GLU A 76 10.67 0.84 0.83
N VAL A 77 10.42 2.07 1.30
CA VAL A 77 9.27 2.42 2.14
C VAL A 77 8.25 3.21 1.34
N TYR A 78 6.99 2.87 1.54
CA TYR A 78 5.87 3.46 0.84
C TYR A 78 4.74 3.80 1.80
N ALA A 79 4.09 4.94 1.57
CA ALA A 79 2.90 5.39 2.28
C ALA A 79 1.66 5.10 1.43
N LEU A 80 0.70 4.34 1.97
CA LEU A 80 -0.66 4.26 1.45
C LEU A 80 -1.42 5.50 1.89
N LYS A 81 -1.92 6.26 0.92
CA LYS A 81 -2.69 7.49 1.11
C LYS A 81 -4.05 7.33 0.43
N PHE A 82 -5.09 7.76 1.13
CA PHE A 82 -6.43 7.91 0.57
C PHE A 82 -6.59 9.36 0.06
N THR A 83 -7.34 9.56 -1.01
CA THR A 83 -7.60 10.93 -1.52
C THR A 83 -8.60 11.68 -0.67
N THR A 84 -9.49 10.96 0.03
CA THR A 84 -10.61 11.55 0.78
C THR A 84 -10.35 11.75 2.26
N ASN A 85 -9.22 11.27 2.79
CA ASN A 85 -8.85 11.52 4.17
C ASN A 85 -7.32 11.66 4.34
N ASN A 86 -6.90 12.13 5.52
CA ASN A 86 -5.49 12.29 5.86
C ASN A 86 -4.86 11.03 6.48
N HIS A 87 -5.54 9.88 6.44
CA HIS A 87 -5.01 8.64 6.98
C HIS A 87 -3.83 8.16 6.13
N ARG A 88 -2.76 7.73 6.81
CA ARG A 88 -1.54 7.23 6.18
C ARG A 88 -1.12 5.94 6.88
N SER A 89 -0.99 4.88 6.11
CA SER A 89 -0.34 3.65 6.55
C SER A 89 0.98 3.50 5.83
N PHE A 90 2.01 3.05 6.54
CA PHE A 90 3.36 2.94 5.99
C PHE A 90 3.78 1.48 5.92
N TYR A 91 4.41 1.11 4.81
CA TYR A 91 4.84 -0.26 4.55
C TYR A 91 6.26 -0.27 3.98
N TRP A 92 7.08 -1.23 4.42
CA TRP A 92 8.42 -1.45 3.88
C TRP A 92 8.45 -2.77 3.11
N MET A 93 8.98 -2.74 1.90
CA MET A 93 9.01 -3.93 1.03
C MET A 93 10.03 -4.94 1.55
N GLN A 94 9.58 -6.18 1.76
CA GLN A 94 10.40 -7.32 2.17
C GLN A 94 10.87 -8.16 0.98
N GLU A 95 10.32 -7.90 -0.21
CA GLU A 95 10.71 -8.52 -1.47
C GLU A 95 11.49 -7.53 -2.35
N THR A 96 12.57 -8.00 -2.96
CA THR A 96 13.48 -7.18 -3.76
C THR A 96 13.09 -7.14 -5.25
N ASN A 97 12.06 -7.89 -5.66
CA ASN A 97 11.66 -7.96 -7.06
C ASN A 97 10.88 -6.68 -7.46
N VAL A 98 11.62 -5.76 -8.08
CA VAL A 98 11.12 -4.47 -8.57
C VAL A 98 9.94 -4.62 -9.54
N THR A 99 9.89 -5.70 -10.33
CA THR A 99 8.79 -5.94 -11.27
C THR A 99 7.48 -6.22 -10.53
N THR A 100 7.52 -7.03 -9.47
CA THR A 100 6.36 -7.33 -8.62
C THR A 100 5.86 -6.07 -7.91
N ILE A 101 6.78 -5.26 -7.38
CA ILE A 101 6.45 -3.97 -6.74
C ILE A 101 5.73 -3.06 -7.74
N LYS A 102 6.25 -2.93 -8.96
CA LYS A 102 5.65 -2.09 -10.02
C LYS A 102 4.25 -2.55 -10.44
N VAL A 103 4.01 -3.86 -10.54
CA VAL A 103 2.67 -4.38 -10.91
C VAL A 103 1.64 -4.06 -9.83
N VAL A 104 1.97 -4.31 -8.56
CA VAL A 104 1.09 -3.98 -7.43
C VAL A 104 0.84 -2.47 -7.36
N TRP A 105 1.88 -1.67 -7.61
CA TRP A 105 1.78 -0.22 -7.69
C TRP A 105 0.79 0.25 -8.73
N ILE A 106 0.90 -0.27 -9.96
CA ILE A 106 0.01 0.08 -11.07
C ILE A 106 -1.44 -0.23 -10.69
N LEU A 107 -1.70 -1.39 -10.09
CA LEU A 107 -3.06 -1.78 -9.71
C LEU A 107 -3.68 -0.88 -8.65
N ILE A 108 -2.90 -0.45 -7.66
CA ILE A 108 -3.38 0.47 -6.61
C ILE A 108 -3.55 1.89 -7.19
N THR A 109 -2.61 2.34 -8.02
CA THR A 109 -2.62 3.72 -8.56
C THR A 109 -3.52 3.92 -9.78
N ALA A 110 -3.89 2.87 -10.51
CA ALA A 110 -4.76 2.93 -11.69
C ALA A 110 -6.16 3.48 -11.39
N PHE A 111 -6.53 3.59 -10.12
CA PHE A 111 -7.75 4.28 -9.69
C PHE A 111 -7.67 5.80 -9.79
N ARG A 112 -6.52 6.41 -10.09
CA ARG A 112 -6.45 7.85 -10.36
C ARG A 112 -7.12 8.18 -11.71
N PRO A 113 -8.27 8.89 -11.76
CA PRO A 113 -8.62 9.63 -12.96
C PRO A 113 -7.54 10.70 -13.18
N LEU A 114 -6.95 10.68 -14.38
CA LEU A 114 -5.83 11.50 -14.81
C LEU A 114 -6.09 13.01 -14.58
N TRP A 115 -5.59 13.55 -13.47
CA TRP A 115 -5.41 14.99 -13.26
C TRP A 115 -3.97 15.27 -12.79
N THR A 116 -3.03 15.11 -13.72
CA THR A 116 -1.68 15.67 -13.61
C THR A 116 -1.32 16.41 -14.91
N HIS A 117 -2.16 17.38 -15.26
CA HIS A 117 -1.81 18.44 -16.21
C HIS A 117 -2.24 19.80 -15.66
N LEU A 118 -1.84 20.20 -14.45
CA LEU A 118 -1.87 21.61 -14.03
C LEU A 118 -0.97 21.86 -12.79
N THR A 119 0.31 21.50 -12.84
CA THR A 119 1.33 22.19 -12.04
C THR A 119 2.65 22.14 -12.79
N GLY A 120 2.84 23.05 -13.75
CA GLY A 120 4.12 23.09 -14.45
C GLY A 120 4.19 23.97 -15.68
N THR A 121 3.68 25.21 -15.63
CA THR A 121 4.16 26.22 -16.59
C THR A 121 4.22 27.61 -15.96
N LEU A 122 5.47 28.07 -15.79
CA LEU A 122 5.95 29.44 -15.71
C LEU A 122 5.46 30.31 -14.54
N GLY A 123 6.23 30.25 -13.45
CA GLY A 123 6.53 31.47 -12.70
C GLY A 123 7.30 32.44 -13.59
N THR A 124 6.84 33.69 -13.57
CA THR A 124 7.33 34.89 -14.26
C THR A 124 8.82 35.15 -14.11
#